data_AF-A0A2S9T4H2-F1
#
_entry.id   AF-A0A2S9T4H2-F1
#
_cell.length_a   1.000
_cell.length_b   1.000
_cell.length_c   1.000
_cell.angle_alpha   90.00
_cell.angle_beta   90.00
_cell.angle_gamma   90.00
#
_symmetry.space_group_name_H-M   'P 1'
#
loop_
_entity.id
_entity.type
_entity.pdbx_description
1 polymer ?
#
loop_
_entity_poly.entity_id
_entity_poly.type
_entity_poly.pdbx_seq_one_letter_code
_entity_poly.pdbx_strand_id
1 'polypeptide(L)'
;MNSKQIATKYLGKKISNPEMIFKDLKIFKLILPWCRDSAREYFSTKPTKYFLIYYVDDIGPLVDQYMLTRIEKMYIKALKSRNKLFENLCSSETTISWLIDRWINVFVNITSNNKYKDYIDIRKIKINFCNDIHTTSINIDDDIDFEKTKKLSKEEKIKLLKEVWKQAYYDDFDEYDMQYLVEKLDLTTDEVFENKGDLIKINLKKEQAESGNSQLVLIF
;
A
#
# COMPACT_ATOMS: atom_id res chain seq x y z
N MET A 1 1.37 -24.89 -11.10
CA MET A 1 2.63 -24.46 -11.73
C MET A 1 2.56 -22.95 -11.85
N ASN A 2 3.52 -22.22 -11.28
CA ASN A 2 3.45 -20.76 -11.18
C ASN A 2 4.00 -20.07 -12.44
N SER A 3 3.74 -18.78 -12.62
CA SER A 3 4.11 -18.00 -13.80
C SER A 3 5.60 -18.08 -14.11
N LYS A 4 6.45 -18.05 -13.07
CA LYS A 4 7.91 -18.22 -13.21
C LYS A 4 8.29 -19.59 -13.76
N GLN A 5 7.65 -20.66 -13.29
CA GLN A 5 7.87 -22.02 -13.79
C GLN A 5 7.39 -22.19 -15.23
N ILE A 6 6.28 -21.54 -15.60
CA ILE A 6 5.77 -21.54 -16.98
C ILE A 6 6.76 -20.80 -17.89
N ALA A 7 7.14 -19.58 -17.55
CA ALA A 7 8.10 -18.80 -18.33
C ALA A 7 9.42 -19.56 -18.56
N THR A 8 10.00 -20.11 -17.49
CA THR A 8 11.26 -20.86 -17.58
C THR A 8 11.11 -22.10 -18.46
N LYS A 9 10.09 -22.95 -18.26
CA LYS A 9 9.91 -24.16 -19.07
C LYS A 9 9.53 -23.89 -20.53
N TYR A 10 8.71 -22.87 -20.81
CA TYR A 10 8.17 -22.63 -22.16
C TYR A 10 9.01 -21.66 -22.99
N LEU A 11 9.53 -20.58 -22.39
CA LEU A 11 10.41 -19.64 -23.09
C LEU A 11 11.87 -20.14 -23.10
N GLY A 12 12.33 -20.75 -22.00
CA GLY A 12 13.70 -21.29 -21.91
C GLY A 12 14.01 -22.25 -23.04
N LYS A 13 13.09 -23.20 -23.32
CA LYS A 13 13.22 -24.15 -24.43
C LYS A 13 13.25 -23.52 -25.83
N LYS A 14 12.66 -22.32 -25.99
CA LYS A 14 12.61 -21.62 -27.29
C LYS A 14 13.84 -20.76 -27.54
N ILE A 15 14.62 -20.47 -26.51
CA ILE A 15 15.81 -19.63 -26.58
C ILE A 15 17.02 -20.54 -26.42
N SER A 16 17.69 -20.88 -27.53
CA SER A 16 18.84 -21.79 -27.51
C SER A 16 20.09 -21.17 -26.88
N ASN A 17 20.28 -19.86 -27.01
CA ASN A 17 21.42 -19.14 -26.45
C ASN A 17 20.94 -18.10 -25.41
N PRO A 18 21.28 -18.26 -24.11
CA PRO A 18 20.85 -17.35 -23.05
C PRO A 18 21.36 -15.91 -23.24
N GLU A 19 22.47 -15.69 -23.94
CA GLU A 19 22.97 -14.35 -24.25
C GLU A 19 22.01 -13.56 -25.14
N MET A 20 21.21 -14.24 -25.97
CA MET A 20 20.23 -13.61 -26.85
C MET A 20 19.15 -12.88 -26.07
N ILE A 21 18.90 -13.25 -24.81
CA ILE A 21 18.01 -12.50 -23.92
C ILE A 21 18.48 -11.05 -23.76
N PHE A 22 19.79 -10.80 -23.74
CA PHE A 22 20.35 -9.46 -23.57
C PHE A 22 20.74 -8.79 -24.89
N LYS A 23 20.96 -9.58 -25.95
CA LYS A 23 21.34 -9.07 -27.27
C LYS A 23 20.14 -8.75 -28.18
N ASP A 24 19.01 -9.44 -28.00
CA ASP A 24 17.77 -9.18 -28.71
C ASP A 24 16.70 -8.58 -27.79
N LEU A 25 16.42 -7.29 -28.01
CA LEU A 25 15.44 -6.54 -27.25
C LEU A 25 14.02 -7.12 -27.34
N LYS A 26 13.67 -7.79 -28.45
CA LYS A 26 12.37 -8.47 -28.58
C LYS A 26 12.27 -9.64 -27.61
N ILE A 27 13.33 -10.44 -27.49
CA ILE A 27 13.39 -11.57 -26.55
C ILE A 27 13.29 -11.05 -25.12
N PHE A 28 14.04 -10.01 -24.76
CA PHE A 28 13.95 -9.42 -23.42
C PHE A 28 12.52 -8.96 -23.10
N LYS A 29 11.89 -8.22 -24.02
CA LYS A 29 10.51 -7.73 -23.86
C LYS A 29 9.47 -8.83 -23.73
N LEU A 30 9.67 -9.98 -24.39
CA LEU A 30 8.78 -11.14 -24.26
C LEU A 30 8.77 -11.73 -22.84
N ILE A 31 9.81 -11.49 -22.04
CA ILE A 31 9.90 -12.00 -20.66
C ILE A 31 9.20 -11.05 -19.66
N LEU A 32 9.08 -9.75 -19.97
CA LEU A 32 8.56 -8.74 -19.03
C LEU A 32 7.13 -9.00 -18.53
N PRO A 33 6.15 -9.44 -19.36
CA PRO A 33 4.83 -9.81 -18.84
C PRO A 33 4.90 -10.91 -17.78
N TRP A 34 5.76 -11.92 -17.98
CA TRP A 34 5.97 -13.00 -17.02
C TRP A 34 6.61 -12.51 -15.72
N CYS A 35 7.45 -11.47 -15.77
CA CYS A 35 7.97 -10.83 -14.57
C CYS A 35 6.84 -10.23 -13.72
N ARG A 36 5.88 -9.53 -14.34
CA ARG A 36 4.74 -8.92 -13.66
C ARG A 36 3.82 -9.98 -13.04
N ASP A 37 3.49 -11.03 -13.79
CA ASP A 37 2.65 -12.12 -13.29
C ASP A 37 3.33 -12.87 -12.13
N SER A 38 4.63 -13.16 -12.28
CA SER A 38 5.42 -13.77 -11.21
C SER A 38 5.55 -12.85 -9.98
N ALA A 39 5.55 -11.53 -10.17
CA ALA A 39 5.56 -10.58 -9.06
C ALA A 39 4.25 -10.61 -8.28
N ARG A 40 3.08 -10.65 -8.96
CA ARG A 40 1.78 -10.80 -8.29
C ARG A 40 1.71 -12.07 -7.45
N GLU A 41 2.14 -13.19 -8.03
CA GLU A 41 2.24 -14.47 -7.31
C GLU A 41 3.22 -14.41 -6.14
N TYR A 42 4.37 -13.76 -6.31
CA TYR A 42 5.35 -13.62 -5.23
C TYR A 42 4.78 -12.79 -4.08
N PHE A 43 4.15 -11.64 -4.37
CA PHE A 43 3.59 -10.77 -3.34
C PHE A 43 2.38 -11.39 -2.64
N SER A 44 1.56 -12.20 -3.32
CA SER A 44 0.44 -12.90 -2.68
C SER A 44 0.89 -13.89 -1.60
N THR A 45 2.10 -14.44 -1.73
CA THR A 45 2.69 -15.32 -0.70
C THR A 45 3.33 -14.58 0.47
N LYS A 46 3.38 -13.24 0.45
CA LYS A 46 4.07 -12.41 1.44
C LYS A 46 3.10 -11.43 2.09
N PRO A 47 2.58 -11.70 3.30
CA PRO A 47 1.58 -10.84 3.96
C PRO A 47 1.99 -9.37 4.02
N THR A 48 3.25 -9.08 4.38
CA THR A 48 3.78 -7.71 4.48
C THR A 48 3.95 -6.99 3.14
N LYS A 49 3.80 -7.69 2.01
CA LYS A 49 3.94 -7.15 0.65
C LYS A 49 2.69 -7.38 -0.20
N TYR A 50 1.63 -7.95 0.37
CA TYR A 50 0.41 -8.28 -0.34
C TYR A 50 -0.19 -7.05 -1.03
N PHE A 51 -0.14 -5.89 -0.36
CA PHE A 51 -0.62 -4.63 -0.90
C PHE A 51 0.07 -4.19 -2.22
N LEU A 52 1.30 -4.67 -2.50
CA LEU A 52 2.03 -4.34 -3.73
C LEU A 52 1.39 -4.96 -4.98
N ILE A 53 0.55 -5.99 -4.83
CA ILE A 53 -0.17 -6.62 -5.96
C ILE A 53 -0.97 -5.57 -6.73
N TYR A 54 -1.63 -4.66 -6.02
CA TYR A 54 -2.48 -3.62 -6.59
C TYR A 54 -1.72 -2.55 -7.38
N TYR A 55 -0.40 -2.48 -7.23
CA TYR A 55 0.45 -1.51 -7.90
C TYR A 55 1.31 -2.13 -9.02
N VAL A 56 1.18 -3.44 -9.27
CA VAL A 56 2.02 -4.12 -10.27
C VAL A 56 1.83 -3.54 -11.66
N ASP A 57 0.62 -3.18 -12.04
CA ASP A 57 0.35 -2.59 -13.36
C ASP A 57 0.73 -1.12 -13.47
N ASP A 58 0.59 -0.36 -12.38
CA ASP A 58 0.98 1.06 -12.35
C ASP A 58 2.51 1.23 -12.39
N ILE A 59 3.22 0.43 -11.58
CA ILE A 59 4.68 0.50 -11.43
C ILE A 59 5.40 -0.35 -12.48
N GLY A 60 4.75 -1.39 -13.01
CA GLY A 60 5.35 -2.34 -13.93
C GLY A 60 6.06 -1.70 -15.12
N PRO A 61 5.44 -0.73 -15.84
CA PRO A 61 6.09 0.00 -16.93
C PRO A 61 7.39 0.72 -16.52
N LEU A 62 7.44 1.28 -15.30
CA LEU A 62 8.63 1.97 -14.79
C LEU A 62 9.77 0.99 -14.51
N VAL A 63 9.44 -0.17 -13.91
CA VAL A 63 10.41 -1.24 -13.68
C VAL A 63 10.91 -1.83 -15.00
N ASP A 64 10.02 -2.00 -15.98
CA ASP A 64 10.39 -2.43 -17.33
C ASP A 64 11.39 -1.47 -17.98
N GLN A 65 11.11 -0.17 -17.95
CA GLN A 65 12.02 0.86 -18.47
C GLN A 65 13.36 0.87 -17.71
N TYR A 66 13.32 0.70 -16.38
CA TYR A 66 14.52 0.59 -15.56
C TYR A 66 15.39 -0.59 -16.01
N MET A 67 14.78 -1.74 -16.29
CA MET A 67 15.48 -2.95 -16.74
C MET A 67 16.01 -2.79 -18.18
N LEU A 68 15.18 -2.28 -19.10
CA LEU A 68 15.51 -2.05 -20.51
C LEU A 68 16.72 -1.12 -20.68
N THR A 69 16.75 0.00 -19.95
CA THR A 69 17.86 0.98 -20.01
C THR A 69 19.19 0.44 -19.47
N ARG A 70 19.17 -0.73 -18.81
CA ARG A 70 20.34 -1.33 -18.15
C ARG A 70 20.74 -2.68 -18.73
N ILE A 71 20.08 -3.18 -19.78
CA ILE A 71 20.33 -4.51 -20.38
C ILE A 71 21.83 -4.72 -20.66
N GLU A 72 22.40 -3.83 -21.48
CA GLU A 72 23.80 -3.94 -21.89
C GLU A 72 24.74 -3.85 -20.69
N LYS A 73 24.50 -2.89 -19.79
CA LYS A 73 25.28 -2.72 -18.55
C LYS A 73 25.20 -3.95 -17.65
N MET A 74 24.04 -4.61 -17.54
CA MET A 74 23.87 -5.84 -16.76
C MET A 74 24.70 -6.98 -17.36
N TYR A 75 24.60 -7.18 -18.67
CA TYR A 75 25.31 -8.25 -19.37
C TYR A 75 26.84 -8.05 -19.34
N ILE A 76 27.33 -6.85 -19.68
CA ILE A 76 28.76 -6.53 -19.61
C ILE A 76 29.30 -6.70 -18.19
N LYS A 77 28.54 -6.24 -17.17
CA LYS A 77 28.95 -6.40 -15.77
C LYS A 77 29.01 -7.87 -15.37
N ALA A 78 28.09 -8.70 -15.84
CA ALA A 78 28.12 -10.15 -15.60
C ALA A 78 29.42 -10.77 -16.12
N LEU A 79 29.80 -10.49 -17.37
CA LEU A 79 31.02 -11.02 -17.97
C LEU A 79 32.28 -10.54 -17.25
N LYS A 80 32.35 -9.24 -16.92
CA LYS A 80 33.53 -8.64 -16.25
C LYS A 80 33.69 -9.13 -14.81
N SER A 81 32.60 -9.13 -14.04
CA SER A 81 32.66 -9.38 -12.60
C SER A 81 32.34 -10.82 -12.21
N ARG A 82 31.98 -11.67 -13.18
CA ARG A 82 31.52 -13.06 -12.97
C ARG A 82 30.50 -13.19 -11.83
N ASN A 83 29.54 -12.27 -11.77
CA ASN A 83 28.53 -12.24 -10.71
C ASN A 83 27.44 -13.30 -10.90
N LYS A 84 26.41 -13.30 -10.03
CA LYS A 84 25.29 -14.25 -10.11
C LYS A 84 24.62 -14.34 -11.49
N LEU A 85 24.54 -13.25 -12.27
CA LEU A 85 24.02 -13.35 -13.65
C LEU A 85 24.94 -14.21 -14.54
N PHE A 86 26.25 -14.10 -14.39
CA PHE A 86 27.22 -14.91 -15.13
C PHE A 86 26.99 -16.41 -14.91
N GLU A 87 26.77 -16.82 -13.65
CA GLU A 87 26.45 -18.20 -13.31
C GLU A 87 25.14 -18.67 -13.96
N ASN A 88 24.16 -17.77 -14.09
CA ASN A 88 22.84 -18.08 -14.64
C ASN A 88 22.82 -18.07 -16.18
N LEU A 89 23.82 -17.47 -16.85
CA LEU A 89 24.00 -17.50 -18.31
C LEU A 89 24.37 -18.90 -18.84
N CYS A 90 24.44 -19.93 -18.00
CA CYS A 90 24.65 -21.31 -18.43
C CYS A 90 23.43 -21.94 -19.12
N SER A 91 22.22 -21.43 -18.87
CA SER A 91 20.99 -21.85 -19.56
C SER A 91 19.97 -20.73 -19.66
N SER A 92 19.09 -20.81 -20.65
CA SER A 92 18.00 -19.84 -20.83
C SER A 92 17.01 -19.92 -19.69
N GLU A 93 16.72 -21.11 -19.17
CA GLU A 93 15.85 -21.33 -18.02
C GLU A 93 16.37 -20.60 -16.78
N THR A 94 17.64 -20.79 -16.41
CA THR A 94 18.25 -20.12 -15.25
C THR A 94 18.36 -18.62 -15.46
N THR A 95 18.65 -18.17 -16.68
CA THR A 95 18.70 -16.74 -17.03
C THR A 95 17.34 -16.07 -16.89
N ILE A 96 16.27 -16.68 -17.41
CA ILE A 96 14.89 -16.17 -17.28
C ILE A 96 14.46 -16.13 -15.81
N SER A 97 14.75 -17.21 -15.06
CA SER A 97 14.47 -17.29 -13.64
C SER A 97 15.14 -16.14 -12.87
N TRP A 98 16.42 -15.90 -13.15
CA TRP A 98 17.19 -14.80 -12.58
C TRP A 98 16.63 -13.44 -12.95
N LEU A 99 16.19 -13.26 -14.21
CA LEU A 99 15.65 -12.00 -14.69
C LEU A 99 14.33 -11.64 -14.00
N ILE A 100 13.46 -12.63 -13.80
CA ILE A 100 12.21 -12.47 -13.05
C ILE A 100 12.51 -12.06 -11.60
N ASP A 101 13.44 -12.74 -10.92
CA ASP A 101 13.84 -12.37 -9.55
C ASP A 101 14.44 -10.97 -9.51
N ARG A 102 15.24 -10.60 -10.52
CA ARG A 102 15.83 -9.27 -10.62
C ARG A 102 14.76 -8.20 -10.77
N TRP A 103 13.76 -8.43 -11.61
CA TRP A 103 12.63 -7.52 -11.81
C TRP A 103 11.85 -7.30 -10.49
N ILE A 104 11.50 -8.38 -9.78
CA ILE A 104 10.80 -8.30 -8.48
C ILE A 104 11.61 -7.51 -7.46
N ASN A 105 12.93 -7.73 -7.41
CA ASN A 105 13.82 -6.98 -6.52
C ASN A 105 13.89 -5.49 -6.88
N VAL A 106 13.90 -5.14 -8.17
CA VAL A 106 13.87 -3.74 -8.60
C VAL A 106 12.54 -3.11 -8.19
N PHE A 107 11.42 -3.79 -8.43
CA PHE A 107 10.10 -3.34 -7.98
C PHE A 107 10.11 -3.00 -6.50
N VAL A 108 10.50 -3.95 -5.64
CA VAL A 108 10.54 -3.74 -4.18
C VAL A 108 11.48 -2.59 -3.78
N ASN A 109 12.63 -2.46 -4.42
CA ASN A 109 13.56 -1.35 -4.13
C ASN A 109 12.95 0.00 -4.49
N ILE A 110 12.31 0.10 -5.65
CA ILE A 110 11.68 1.34 -6.11
C ILE A 110 10.48 1.69 -5.22
N THR A 111 9.69 0.72 -4.76
CA THR A 111 8.45 1.02 -4.03
C THR A 111 8.59 1.08 -2.51
N SER A 112 9.64 0.47 -1.95
CA SER A 112 9.71 0.21 -0.50
C SER A 112 11.04 0.60 0.14
N ASN A 113 12.04 1.03 -0.62
CA ASN A 113 13.32 1.47 -0.09
C ASN A 113 13.55 2.95 -0.39
N ASN A 114 13.26 3.81 0.59
CA ASN A 114 13.41 5.27 0.47
C ASN A 114 14.85 5.75 0.23
N LYS A 115 15.86 4.91 0.48
CA LYS A 115 17.27 5.21 0.17
C LYS A 115 17.62 4.88 -1.28
N TYR A 116 16.74 4.20 -2.00
CA TYR A 116 16.96 3.89 -3.40
C TYR A 116 16.83 5.16 -4.23
N LYS A 117 17.79 5.40 -5.14
CA LYS A 117 17.84 6.64 -5.93
C LYS A 117 16.53 6.89 -6.70
N ASP A 118 15.96 5.83 -7.24
CA ASP A 118 14.75 5.89 -8.05
C ASP A 118 13.51 5.49 -7.21
N TYR A 119 13.54 5.73 -5.90
CA TYR A 119 12.41 5.43 -5.01
C TYR A 119 11.16 6.24 -5.39
N ILE A 120 10.02 5.55 -5.36
CA ILE A 120 8.70 6.12 -5.59
C ILE A 120 7.84 5.84 -4.36
N ASP A 121 7.28 6.92 -3.80
CA ASP A 121 6.26 6.79 -2.77
C ASP A 121 4.95 6.35 -3.41
N ILE A 122 4.73 5.04 -3.47
CA ILE A 122 3.55 4.43 -4.08
C ILE A 122 2.22 4.87 -3.47
N ARG A 123 2.23 5.41 -2.24
CA ARG A 123 1.05 6.03 -1.61
C ARG A 123 0.58 7.28 -2.36
N LYS A 124 1.47 7.93 -3.12
CA LYS A 124 1.18 9.13 -3.89
C LYS A 124 0.71 8.84 -5.32
N ILE A 125 0.84 7.60 -5.80
CA ILE A 125 0.51 7.24 -7.20
C ILE A 125 -1.01 7.18 -7.43
N LYS A 126 -1.78 6.84 -6.40
CA LYS A 126 -3.25 6.82 -6.47
C LYS A 126 -3.93 8.19 -6.41
N ILE A 127 -3.19 9.30 -6.35
CA ILE A 127 -3.76 10.65 -6.15
C ILE A 127 -4.34 11.26 -7.46
N ASN A 128 -4.20 10.61 -8.63
CA ASN A 128 -4.67 11.16 -9.92
C ASN A 128 -6.00 10.58 -10.47
N PHE A 129 -6.92 10.12 -9.61
CA PHE A 129 -8.32 9.98 -10.01
C PHE A 129 -9.23 10.70 -8.98
N CYS A 130 -9.89 11.77 -9.44
CA CYS A 130 -10.78 12.71 -8.75
C CYS A 130 -10.13 13.76 -7.82
N ASN A 131 -9.84 14.92 -8.41
CA ASN A 131 -10.16 16.19 -7.76
C ASN A 131 -11.68 16.23 -7.59
N ASP A 132 -12.15 15.80 -6.42
CA ASP A 132 -13.50 15.95 -5.83
C ASP A 132 -13.85 14.64 -5.14
N ILE A 133 -13.42 14.51 -3.88
CA ILE A 133 -14.12 13.82 -2.79
C ILE A 133 -13.34 14.17 -1.52
N HIS A 134 -14.05 14.82 -0.58
CA HIS A 134 -13.62 14.96 0.79
C HIS A 134 -13.21 13.59 1.39
N THR A 135 -12.03 13.54 2.02
CA THR A 135 -11.60 12.59 3.08
C THR A 135 -12.13 11.15 3.06
N THR A 136 -11.25 10.16 2.86
CA THR A 136 -11.27 8.92 3.68
C THR A 136 -9.92 8.22 3.64
N SER A 137 -9.12 8.38 4.71
CA SER A 137 -8.12 7.38 5.06
C SER A 137 -8.86 6.12 5.52
N ILE A 138 -9.02 5.13 4.65
CA ILE A 138 -9.48 3.80 5.08
C ILE A 138 -8.31 3.16 5.84
N ASN A 139 -8.31 3.37 7.16
CA ASN A 139 -7.53 2.60 8.11
C ASN A 139 -8.14 1.19 8.16
N ILE A 140 -7.48 0.23 7.52
CA ILE A 140 -7.88 -1.18 7.54
C ILE A 140 -7.88 -1.75 8.97
N ASP A 141 -7.09 -1.16 9.88
CA ASP A 141 -7.12 -1.50 11.30
C ASP A 141 -8.43 -1.02 11.97
N ASP A 142 -8.97 0.13 11.57
CA ASP A 142 -10.23 0.67 12.11
C ASP A 142 -11.43 -0.18 11.65
N ASP A 143 -11.43 -0.66 10.40
CA ASP A 143 -12.49 -1.55 9.88
C ASP A 143 -12.49 -2.93 10.57
N ILE A 144 -11.30 -3.48 10.85
CA ILE A 144 -11.17 -4.77 11.55
C ILE A 144 -11.57 -4.63 13.03
N ASP A 145 -11.19 -3.53 13.67
CA ASP A 145 -11.55 -3.29 15.06
C ASP A 145 -13.04 -2.95 15.19
N PHE A 146 -13.65 -2.25 14.23
CA PHE A 146 -15.09 -2.01 14.19
C PHE A 146 -15.92 -3.30 13.96
N GLU A 147 -15.43 -4.23 13.13
CA GLU A 147 -16.08 -5.53 12.96
C GLU A 147 -15.96 -6.43 14.21
N LYS A 148 -14.94 -6.23 15.05
CA LYS A 148 -14.87 -6.89 16.37
C LYS A 148 -15.85 -6.27 17.36
N THR A 149 -16.03 -4.94 17.36
CA THR A 149 -16.94 -4.26 18.29
C THR A 149 -18.40 -4.61 18.04
N LYS A 150 -18.79 -4.92 16.80
CA LYS A 150 -20.12 -5.46 16.48
C LYS A 150 -20.44 -6.77 17.21
N LYS A 151 -19.43 -7.58 17.53
CA LYS A 151 -19.57 -8.89 18.22
C LYS A 151 -19.61 -8.78 19.74
N LEU A 152 -19.38 -7.59 20.30
CA LEU A 152 -19.45 -7.34 21.74
C LEU A 152 -20.90 -7.38 22.23
N SER A 153 -21.07 -7.65 23.53
CA SER A 153 -22.37 -7.55 24.18
C SER A 153 -22.87 -6.10 24.18
N LYS A 154 -24.19 -5.92 24.36
CA LYS A 154 -24.83 -4.59 24.38
C LYS A 154 -24.18 -3.65 25.42
N GLU A 155 -23.89 -4.18 26.61
CA GLU A 155 -23.27 -3.43 27.72
C GLU A 155 -21.84 -2.97 27.38
N GLU A 156 -21.06 -3.84 26.74
CA GLU A 156 -19.70 -3.52 26.30
C GLU A 156 -19.68 -2.46 25.19
N LYS A 157 -20.63 -2.53 24.24
CA LYS A 157 -20.80 -1.51 23.20
C LYS A 157 -21.12 -0.14 23.78
N ILE A 158 -22.06 -0.08 24.74
CA ILE A 158 -22.42 1.18 25.42
C ILE A 158 -21.21 1.77 26.16
N LYS A 159 -20.46 0.94 26.88
CA LYS A 159 -19.26 1.38 27.60
C LYS A 159 -18.20 1.95 26.64
N LEU A 160 -17.94 1.28 25.53
CA LEU A 160 -17.00 1.72 24.50
C LEU A 160 -17.41 3.08 23.92
N LEU A 161 -18.68 3.25 23.56
CA LEU A 161 -19.19 4.50 22.98
C LEU A 161 -19.06 5.69 23.95
N LYS A 162 -19.31 5.47 25.25
CA LYS A 162 -19.06 6.49 26.30
C LYS A 162 -17.57 6.84 26.42
N GLU A 163 -16.68 5.86 26.31
CA GLU A 163 -15.23 6.08 26.33
C GLU A 163 -14.76 6.87 25.10
N VAL A 164 -15.26 6.53 23.91
CA VAL A 164 -14.99 7.26 22.66
C VAL A 164 -15.41 8.73 22.80
N TRP A 165 -16.64 8.98 23.26
CA TRP A 165 -17.15 10.34 23.48
C TRP A 165 -16.26 11.14 24.44
N LYS A 166 -15.84 10.52 25.54
CA LYS A 166 -14.96 11.16 26.54
C LYS A 166 -13.57 11.48 25.99
N GLN A 167 -13.03 10.61 25.14
CA GLN A 167 -11.71 10.81 24.54
C GLN A 167 -11.74 11.89 23.46
N ALA A 168 -12.84 11.98 22.71
CA ALA A 168 -12.98 12.89 21.58
C ALA A 168 -13.37 14.33 21.96
N TYR A 169 -13.40 14.65 23.26
CA TYR A 169 -13.82 15.95 23.79
C TYR A 169 -13.03 17.14 23.21
N TYR A 170 -11.77 16.93 22.80
CA TYR A 170 -10.89 17.97 22.24
C TYR A 170 -10.64 17.85 20.72
N ASP A 171 -11.19 16.83 20.06
CA ASP A 171 -11.03 16.62 18.61
C ASP A 171 -12.17 17.25 17.81
N ASP A 172 -12.23 17.12 16.49
CA ASP A 172 -13.35 17.63 15.68
C ASP A 172 -14.63 16.76 15.74
N PHE A 173 -14.63 15.73 16.61
CA PHE A 173 -15.72 14.77 16.77
C PHE A 173 -16.95 15.39 17.44
N ASP A 174 -18.11 15.29 16.80
CA ASP A 174 -19.36 15.93 17.23
C ASP A 174 -20.53 14.96 17.47
N GLU A 175 -21.70 15.51 17.81
CA GLU A 175 -22.92 14.73 18.07
C GLU A 175 -23.36 13.88 16.87
N TYR A 176 -23.16 14.36 15.63
CA TYR A 176 -23.51 13.61 14.42
C TYR A 176 -22.57 12.43 14.20
N ASP A 177 -21.27 12.62 14.44
CA ASP A 177 -20.29 11.53 14.41
C ASP A 177 -20.62 10.45 15.45
N MET A 178 -21.02 10.87 16.66
CA MET A 178 -21.45 9.96 17.71
C MET A 178 -22.71 9.19 17.32
N GLN A 179 -23.72 9.89 16.78
CA GLN A 179 -24.95 9.26 16.29
C GLN A 179 -24.66 8.21 15.21
N TYR A 180 -23.75 8.51 14.28
CA TYR A 180 -23.33 7.57 13.25
C TYR A 180 -22.71 6.29 13.84
N LEU A 181 -21.84 6.39 14.86
CA LEU A 181 -21.26 5.22 15.52
C LEU A 181 -22.29 4.38 16.27
N VAL A 182 -23.24 5.04 16.95
CA VAL A 182 -24.32 4.40 17.69
C VAL A 182 -25.21 3.57 16.76
N GLU A 183 -25.65 4.17 15.64
CA GLU A 183 -26.46 3.49 14.62
C GLU A 183 -25.70 2.31 13.98
N LYS A 184 -24.40 2.48 13.72
CA LYS A 184 -23.57 1.42 13.13
C LYS A 184 -23.32 0.22 14.05
N LEU A 185 -23.57 0.36 15.35
CA LEU A 185 -23.49 -0.73 16.34
C LEU A 185 -24.87 -1.31 16.71
N ASP A 186 -25.92 -0.94 15.95
CA ASP A 186 -27.31 -1.32 16.16
C ASP A 186 -27.87 -0.87 17.53
N LEU A 187 -27.52 0.36 17.94
CA LEU A 187 -27.99 1.02 19.16
C LEU A 187 -28.70 2.34 18.82
N THR A 188 -29.35 2.93 19.83
CA THR A 188 -29.91 4.28 19.78
C THR A 188 -29.21 5.19 20.78
N THR A 189 -29.20 6.50 20.51
CA THR A 189 -28.50 7.48 21.36
C THR A 189 -29.05 7.48 22.78
N ASP A 190 -30.37 7.30 22.94
CA ASP A 190 -31.04 7.23 24.24
C ASP A 190 -30.69 5.94 25.04
N GLU A 191 -30.21 4.89 24.36
CA GLU A 191 -29.70 3.68 25.03
C GLU A 191 -28.26 3.84 25.53
N VAL A 192 -27.52 4.82 24.97
CA VAL A 192 -26.12 5.08 25.31
C VAL A 192 -26.02 6.24 26.29
N PHE A 193 -26.75 7.33 26.08
CA PHE A 193 -26.73 8.54 26.90
C PHE A 193 -28.10 8.80 27.51
N GLU A 194 -28.13 8.93 28.84
CA GLU A 194 -29.38 9.07 29.59
C GLU A 194 -29.98 10.48 29.47
N ASN A 195 -29.14 11.50 29.22
CA ASN A 195 -29.58 12.88 29.08
C ASN A 195 -29.19 13.45 27.71
N LYS A 196 -30.13 14.16 27.08
CA LYS A 196 -29.89 14.88 25.80
C LYS A 196 -28.76 15.93 25.88
N GLY A 197 -28.35 16.32 27.08
CA GLY A 197 -27.24 17.25 27.30
C GLY A 197 -25.85 16.60 27.27
N ASP A 198 -25.77 15.26 27.27
CA ASP A 198 -24.50 14.54 27.39
C ASP A 198 -23.63 14.67 26.12
N LEU A 199 -24.25 15.00 24.97
CA LEU A 199 -23.60 15.19 23.67
C LEU A 199 -23.31 16.66 23.31
N ILE A 200 -23.58 17.61 24.21
CA ILE A 200 -23.34 19.02 23.94
C ILE A 200 -21.85 19.34 24.09
N LYS A 201 -21.20 19.66 22.98
CA LYS A 201 -19.82 20.15 22.97
C LYS A 201 -19.79 21.67 23.11
N ILE A 202 -19.07 22.14 24.12
CA ILE A 202 -18.89 23.58 24.36
C ILE A 202 -17.74 24.07 23.48
N ASN A 203 -18.05 24.78 22.40
CA ASN A 203 -17.04 25.38 21.53
C ASN A 203 -16.38 26.58 22.22
N LEU A 204 -15.10 26.45 22.55
CA LEU A 204 -14.30 27.47 23.21
C LEU A 204 -13.17 27.94 22.30
N LYS A 205 -12.96 29.25 22.19
CA LYS A 205 -11.81 29.84 21.51
C LYS A 205 -10.98 30.67 22.47
N LYS A 206 -9.67 30.63 22.26
CA LYS A 206 -8.72 31.51 22.93
C LYS A 206 -8.72 32.88 22.25
N GLU A 207 -9.03 33.92 23.00
CA GLU A 207 -9.04 35.31 22.55
C GLU A 207 -8.16 36.17 23.47
N GLN A 208 -7.54 37.22 22.93
CA GLN A 208 -6.70 38.11 23.71
C GLN A 208 -7.58 39.17 24.38
N ALA A 209 -7.54 39.23 25.72
CA ALA A 209 -8.19 40.28 26.50
C ALA A 209 -7.42 41.59 26.39
N GLU A 210 -8.09 42.71 26.62
CA GLU A 210 -7.48 44.06 26.59
C GLU A 210 -6.30 44.22 27.55
N SER A 211 -6.24 43.41 28.61
CA SER A 211 -5.10 43.35 29.56
C SER A 211 -3.84 42.72 28.96
N GLY A 212 -3.88 42.23 27.72
CA GLY A 212 -2.80 41.53 27.03
C GLY A 212 -2.73 40.03 27.30
N ASN A 213 -3.46 39.54 28.32
CA ASN A 213 -3.57 38.11 28.65
C ASN A 213 -4.61 37.39 27.77
N SER A 214 -4.53 36.07 27.65
CA SER A 214 -5.52 35.30 26.91
C SER A 214 -6.68 34.81 27.80
N GLN A 215 -7.90 34.85 27.28
CA GLN A 215 -9.11 34.30 27.89
C GLN A 215 -9.80 33.30 26.95
N LEU A 216 -10.59 32.38 27.50
CA LEU A 216 -11.43 31.46 26.74
C LEU A 216 -12.83 32.06 26.60
N VAL A 217 -13.36 32.07 25.37
CA VAL A 217 -14.66 32.64 25.04
C VAL A 217 -15.51 31.57 24.37
N LEU A 218 -16.80 31.51 24.75
CA LEU A 218 -17.79 30.65 24.12
C LEU A 218 -18.09 31.15 22.71
N ILE A 219 -18.09 30.23 21.74
CA ILE A 219 -18.53 30.51 20.37
C ILE A 219 -19.80 29.73 20.12
N PHE A 220 -20.81 30.43 19.61
CA PHE A 220 -22.11 29.90 19.21
C PHE A 220 -22.15 29.69 17.70
#